data_AF-A0AAV2EMR9-F1
#
_entry.id   AF-A0AAV2EMR9-F1
#
_cell.length_a   1.000
_cell.length_b   1.000
_cell.length_c   1.000
_cell.angle_alpha   90.00
_cell.angle_beta   90.00
_cell.angle_gamma   90.00
#
_symmetry.space_group_name_H-M   'P 1'
#
loop_
_entity.id
_entity.type
_entity.pdbx_description
1 polymer ?
#
loop_
_entity_poly.entity_id
_entity_poly.type
_entity_poly.pdbx_seq_one_letter_code
_entity_poly.pdbx_strand_id
1 'polypeptide(L)' 'MGSRLWIVMFIIFATCTVIGGTVEASFEDGKIVKLPGQPEVSFQQYSGYVVVDETQQRKLFYYFVEA' A
#
# COMPACT_ATOMS: atom_id res chain seq x y z
N MET A 1 -11.23 -42.14 1.59
CA MET A 1 -10.04 -41.29 1.77
C MET A 1 -9.92 -40.11 0.80
N GLY A 2 -10.82 -39.89 -0.18
CA GLY A 2 -10.61 -38.87 -1.24
C GLY A 2 -11.33 -37.52 -1.10
N SER A 3 -12.45 -37.45 -0.38
CA SER A 3 -13.29 -36.23 -0.33
C SER A 3 -12.77 -35.14 0.62
N ARG A 4 -12.01 -35.52 1.66
CA ARG A 4 -11.51 -34.59 2.68
C ARG A 4 -10.30 -33.78 2.20
N LEU A 5 -9.48 -34.35 1.30
CA LEU A 5 -8.30 -33.66 0.75
C LEU A 5 -8.68 -32.48 -0.15
N TRP A 6 -9.75 -32.66 -0.95
CA TRP A 6 -10.21 -31.65 -1.89
C TRP A 6 -10.70 -30.38 -1.17
N ILE A 7 -11.40 -30.56 -0.05
CA ILE A 7 -11.87 -29.45 0.80
C ILE A 7 -10.67 -28.68 1.37
N VAL A 8 -9.63 -29.38 1.84
CA VAL A 8 -8.42 -28.74 2.38
C VAL A 8 -7.68 -27.94 1.29
N MET A 9 -7.59 -28.46 0.07
CA MET A 9 -6.93 -27.75 -1.03
C MET A 9 -7.69 -26.47 -1.42
N PHE A 10 -9.03 -26.52 -1.39
CA PHE A 10 -9.89 -25.37 -1.64
C PHE A 10 -9.76 -24.31 -0.54
N ILE A 11 -9.69 -24.74 0.72
CA ILE A 11 -9.46 -23.84 1.87
C ILE A 11 -8.09 -23.16 1.74
N ILE A 12 -7.02 -23.91 1.44
CA ILE A 12 -5.67 -23.36 1.28
C ILE A 12 -5.66 -22.32 0.15
N PHE A 13 -6.26 -22.64 -0.99
CA PHE A 13 -6.36 -21.72 -2.13
C PHE A 13 -7.13 -20.44 -1.78
N ALA A 14 -8.28 -20.57 -1.11
CA ALA A 14 -9.08 -19.44 -0.66
C ALA A 14 -8.36 -18.59 0.40
N THR A 15 -7.55 -19.19 1.28
CA THR A 15 -6.76 -18.44 2.26
C THR A 15 -5.57 -17.74 1.62
N CYS A 16 -4.92 -18.35 0.61
CA CYS A 16 -3.79 -17.73 -0.09
C CYS A 16 -4.21 -16.50 -0.90
N THR A 17 -5.41 -16.46 -1.47
CA THR A 17 -5.90 -15.29 -2.23
C THR A 17 -6.21 -14.09 -1.33
N VAL A 18 -6.61 -14.30 -0.07
CA VAL A 18 -6.93 -13.21 0.87
C VAL A 18 -5.67 -12.49 1.37
N ILE A 19 -4.56 -13.21 1.52
CA ILE A 19 -3.31 -12.63 2.05
C ILE A 19 -2.58 -11.80 0.99
N GLY A 20 -2.69 -12.16 -0.30
CA GLY A 20 -2.02 -11.44 -1.39
C GLY A 20 -2.62 -10.08 -1.78
N GLY A 21 -3.75 -9.67 -1.19
CA GLY A 21 -4.51 -8.50 -1.63
C GLY A 21 -4.33 -7.20 -0.83
N THR A 22 -3.37 -7.09 0.09
CA THR A 22 -3.37 -5.97 1.08
C THR A 22 -2.22 -4.97 1.00
N VAL A 23 -1.41 -4.97 -0.06
CA VAL A 23 -0.38 -3.92 -0.24
C VAL A 23 -0.53 -3.26 -1.60
N GLU A 24 -1.62 -2.50 -1.75
CA GLU A 24 -1.67 -1.44 -2.77
C GLU A 24 -0.98 -0.21 -2.18
N ALA A 25 0.26 0.05 -2.60
CA ALA A 25 0.87 1.36 -2.38
C ALA A 25 0.19 2.37 -3.32
N SER A 26 -0.94 2.93 -2.89
CA SER A 26 -1.70 3.93 -3.63
C SER A 26 -0.99 5.29 -3.58
N PHE A 27 -0.05 5.50 -4.50
CA PHE A 27 0.61 6.80 -4.67
C PHE A 27 -0.37 7.94 -4.99
N GLU A 28 -1.53 7.64 -5.56
CA GLU A 28 -2.57 8.63 -5.87
C GLU A 28 -3.18 9.29 -4.62
N ASP A 29 -3.24 8.60 -3.48
CA ASP A 29 -3.71 9.17 -2.21
C ASP A 29 -2.74 10.20 -1.61
N GLY A 30 -1.49 10.23 -2.09
CA GLY A 30 -0.43 11.08 -1.54
C GLY A 30 -0.36 12.49 -2.12
N LYS A 31 -1.19 12.85 -3.10
CA LYS A 31 -1.07 14.14 -3.81
C LYS A 31 -1.41 15.34 -2.91
N ILE A 32 -0.48 16.29 -2.78
CA ILE A 32 -0.69 17.50 -1.99
C ILE A 32 -1.17 18.63 -2.91
N VAL A 33 -2.41 19.08 -2.68
CA VAL A 33 -3.01 20.19 -3.46
C VAL A 33 -2.37 21.55 -3.12
N LYS A 34 -2.18 21.86 -1.83
CA LYS A 34 -1.55 23.11 -1.37
C LYS A 34 -1.11 23.00 0.09
N LEU A 35 0.09 23.47 0.40
CA LEU A 35 0.59 23.58 1.77
C LEU A 35 0.20 24.91 2.43
N PRO A 36 0.05 24.96 3.76
CA PRO A 36 -0.18 26.22 4.48
C PRO A 36 0.93 27.24 4.18
N GLY A 37 0.55 28.44 3.72
CA GLY A 37 1.50 29.51 3.38
C GLY A 37 2.23 29.33 2.05
N GLN A 38 1.91 28.29 1.26
CA GLN A 38 2.57 28.05 -0.02
C GLN A 38 2.09 29.03 -1.10
N PRO A 39 3.02 29.70 -1.82
CA PRO A 39 2.68 30.46 -3.03
C PRO A 39 2.21 29.50 -4.14
N GLU A 40 1.71 30.04 -5.24
CA GLU A 40 1.33 29.19 -6.38
C GLU A 40 2.58 28.52 -6.98
N VAL A 41 2.51 27.20 -7.14
CA VAL A 41 3.60 26.38 -7.68
C VAL A 41 3.11 25.59 -8.88
N SER A 42 3.99 25.42 -9.88
CA SER A 42 3.67 24.72 -11.12
C SER A 42 3.98 23.23 -11.08
N PHE A 43 4.66 22.75 -10.05
CA PHE A 43 5.06 21.35 -9.89
C PHE A 43 4.07 20.57 -9.02
N GLN A 44 3.98 19.27 -9.29
CA GLN A 44 3.21 18.37 -8.44
C GLN A 44 4.05 17.94 -7.24
N GLN A 45 3.38 17.74 -6.11
CA GLN A 45 3.99 17.36 -4.85
C GLN A 45 3.18 16.26 -4.20
N TYR A 46 3.87 15.31 -3.58
CA TYR A 46 3.29 14.11 -2.99
C TYR A 46 3.92 13.84 -1.64
N SER A 47 3.15 13.31 -0.71
CA SER A 47 3.67 12.80 0.56
C SER A 47 2.93 11.56 1.00
N GLY A 48 3.60 10.75 1.80
CA GLY A 48 2.97 9.56 2.37
C GLY A 48 3.93 8.77 3.23
N TYR A 49 3.53 7.53 3.50
CA TYR A 49 4.32 6.59 4.27
C TYR A 49 4.61 5.35 3.45
N VAL A 50 5.87 4.93 3.43
CA VAL A 50 6.29 3.65 2.88
C VAL A 50 6.56 2.69 4.02
N VAL A 51 5.93 1.52 3.98
CA VAL A 51 6.22 0.43 4.92
C VAL A 51 7.58 -0.16 4.55
N VAL A 52 8.51 -0.20 5.51
CA VAL A 52 9.87 -0.73 5.31
C VAL A 52 10.12 -2.02 6.09
N ASP A 53 9.25 -2.34 7.04
CA ASP A 53 9.27 -3.62 7.76
C ASP A 53 7.83 -4.00 8.12
N GLU A 54 7.34 -5.07 7.52
CA GLU A 54 5.99 -5.60 7.75
C GLU A 54 5.84 -6.20 9.15
N THR A 55 6.92 -6.77 9.69
CA THR A 55 6.90 -7.41 11.02
C THR A 55 6.98 -6.41 12.17
N GLN A 56 7.65 -5.27 11.98
CA GLN A 56 7.87 -4.28 13.03
C GLN A 56 7.04 -3.00 12.86
N GLN A 57 6.06 -3.00 11.94
CA GLN A 57 5.22 -1.85 11.58
C GLN A 57 6.00 -0.55 11.35
N ARG A 58 7.25 -0.66 10.87
CA ARG A 58 8.07 0.53 10.61
C ARG A 58 7.63 1.15 9.30
N LYS A 59 7.30 2.43 9.36
CA LYS A 59 6.90 3.25 8.21
C LYS A 59 7.82 4.45 8.12
N LEU A 60 8.33 4.73 6.93
CA LEU A 60 9.11 5.93 6.63
C LEU A 60 8.22 6.94 5.94
N PHE A 61 8.26 8.18 6.43
CA PHE A 61 7.63 9.30 5.78
C PHE A 61 8.43 9.73 4.55
N TYR A 62 7.75 10.10 3.46
CA TYR A 62 8.36 10.74 2.29
C TYR A 62 7.63 12.03 1.90
N TYR A 63 8.39 12.94 1.29
CA TYR A 63 7.90 14.12 0.59
C TYR A 63 8.66 14.23 -0.73
N PHE A 64 7.92 14.23 -1.84
CA PHE A 64 8.46 14.19 -3.19
C PHE A 64 7.87 15.33 -4.02
N VAL A 65 8.70 15.93 -4.87
CA VAL A 65 8.33 16.98 -5.82
C VAL A 65 8.75 16.57 -7.22
N GLU A 66 7.85 16.69 -8.18
CA GLU A 66 8.15 16.46 -9.60
C GLU A 66 8.98 17.63 -10.17
N ALA A 67 9.89 17.33 -11.09
CA ALA A 67 10.74 18.30 -11.79
C ALA A 67 10.21 18.58 -13.20
#